data_AF-A0A0U3R512-F1
#
_entry.id   AF-A0A0U3R512-F1
#
_cell.length_a   1.000
_cell.length_b   1.000
_cell.length_c   1.000
_cell.angle_alpha   90.00
_cell.angle_beta   90.00
_cell.angle_gamma   90.00
#
_symmetry.space_group_name_H-M   'P 1'
#
loop_
_entity.id
_entity.type
_entity.pdbx_description
1 polymer ?
#
loop_
_entity_poly.entity_id
_entity_poly.type
_entity_poly.pdbx_seq_one_letter_code
_entity_poly.pdbx_strand_id
1 'polypeptide(L)'
;MGYSKLYVLGRDGILLSTNLSVYPSDILIKDSSIYVKGISVIQKFLDEQELNLKFPICNYPKSFDAHGNFLAVLLMNGSLSLMENTKVLWMKDLEFREGKIHECLYDTHISPIYGNVRFFGNYVLVGIDDRVELYSLNGTLFWRFKLDGNITSLEASDLLALAVTPNKVYFISKNGILGSYTTNVKHVAVFGLDAVIADSQGISFLTFKPFVTVTEIDESIAREVFSNETPDLQIVLGKAAAKFVNAIFTRDTMEFNGIIYKSAWKREDYCLIQPGNGRGFIVGTHRYGTKACLLYYKERKPKKPVLIRWKDLNRNSKVEVEEIEVVFMENSREP
;
A
#
# COMPACT_ATOMS: atom_id res chain seq x y z
N MET A 1 -38.32 -20.02 -4.04
CA MET A 1 -37.06 -19.43 -3.54
C MET A 1 -36.03 -19.58 -4.64
N GLY A 2 -35.53 -18.48 -5.19
CA GLY A 2 -34.51 -18.53 -6.24
C GLY A 2 -33.15 -18.85 -5.64
N TYR A 3 -32.41 -19.80 -6.20
CA TYR A 3 -31.00 -19.99 -5.88
C TYR A 3 -30.22 -18.84 -6.51
N SER A 4 -29.47 -18.09 -5.71
CA SER A 4 -28.47 -17.17 -6.25
C SER A 4 -27.33 -17.98 -6.84
N LYS A 5 -26.69 -17.50 -7.91
CA LYS A 5 -25.56 -18.20 -8.54
C LYS A 5 -24.36 -17.29 -8.55
N LEU A 6 -23.22 -17.80 -8.07
CA LEU A 6 -21.93 -17.13 -8.14
C LEU A 6 -21.27 -17.46 -9.47
N TYR A 7 -20.71 -16.43 -10.12
CA TYR A 7 -19.87 -16.57 -11.29
C TYR A 7 -18.52 -15.92 -11.01
N VAL A 8 -17.43 -16.65 -11.24
CA VAL A 8 -16.06 -16.12 -11.17
C VAL A 8 -15.57 -15.98 -12.60
N LEU A 9 -15.19 -14.76 -12.96
CA LEU A 9 -14.73 -14.43 -14.30
C LEU A 9 -13.21 -14.35 -14.31
N GLY A 10 -12.59 -15.07 -15.24
CA GLY A 10 -11.19 -14.95 -15.61
C GLY A 10 -11.04 -14.19 -16.91
N ARG A 11 -9.79 -14.13 -17.39
CA ARG A 11 -9.46 -13.43 -18.64
C ARG A 11 -10.25 -13.93 -19.85
N ASP A 12 -10.48 -15.24 -19.92
CA ASP A 12 -11.04 -15.92 -21.10
C ASP A 12 -12.50 -16.39 -20.90
N GLY A 13 -13.16 -15.98 -19.80
CA GLY A 13 -14.57 -16.31 -19.55
C GLY A 13 -14.85 -16.74 -18.10
N ILE A 14 -15.87 -17.58 -17.91
CA ILE A 14 -16.28 -18.08 -16.60
C ILE A 14 -15.32 -19.18 -16.14
N LEU A 15 -14.59 -18.94 -15.05
CA LEU A 15 -13.70 -19.92 -14.41
C LEU A 15 -14.48 -20.87 -13.51
N LEU A 16 -15.46 -20.35 -12.77
CA LEU A 16 -16.26 -21.10 -11.81
C LEU A 16 -17.70 -20.59 -11.86
N SER A 17 -18.65 -21.51 -11.77
CA SER A 17 -20.05 -21.18 -11.53
C SER A 17 -20.64 -22.15 -10.51
N THR A 18 -21.13 -21.62 -9.39
CA THR A 18 -21.71 -22.45 -8.31
C THR A 18 -23.00 -21.83 -7.77
N ASN A 19 -23.92 -22.68 -7.32
CA ASN A 19 -25.14 -22.23 -6.67
C ASN A 19 -24.83 -21.84 -5.22
N LEU A 20 -25.38 -20.72 -4.78
CA LEU A 20 -25.27 -20.25 -3.41
C LEU A 20 -26.46 -20.78 -2.61
N SER A 21 -26.17 -21.26 -1.40
CA SER A 21 -27.22 -21.63 -0.44
C SER A 21 -27.62 -20.46 0.46
N VAL A 22 -27.03 -19.28 0.24
CA VAL A 22 -27.31 -18.05 0.99
C VAL A 22 -27.68 -16.90 0.05
N TYR A 23 -28.38 -15.90 0.59
CA TYR A 23 -28.54 -14.61 -0.10
C TYR A 23 -27.26 -13.78 0.12
N PRO A 24 -26.47 -13.50 -0.93
CA PRO A 24 -25.18 -12.84 -0.76
C PRO A 24 -25.37 -11.36 -0.40
N SER A 25 -24.66 -10.92 0.64
CA SER A 25 -24.57 -9.52 1.07
C SER A 25 -23.19 -8.92 0.81
N ASP A 26 -22.16 -9.76 0.71
CA ASP A 26 -20.78 -9.37 0.46
C ASP A 26 -19.98 -10.55 -0.11
N ILE A 27 -18.95 -10.25 -0.90
CA ILE A 27 -18.07 -11.24 -1.52
C ILE A 27 -16.63 -10.79 -1.36
N LEU A 28 -15.79 -11.69 -0.84
CA LEU A 28 -14.36 -11.47 -0.68
C LEU A 28 -13.59 -12.56 -1.44
N ILE A 29 -12.65 -12.14 -2.27
CA ILE A 29 -11.70 -13.05 -2.93
C ILE A 29 -10.33 -12.78 -2.30
N LYS A 30 -9.77 -13.80 -1.64
CA LYS A 30 -8.42 -13.75 -1.09
C LYS A 30 -7.66 -15.04 -1.36
N ASP A 31 -6.44 -14.88 -1.83
CA ASP A 31 -5.59 -15.96 -2.31
C ASP A 31 -6.34 -16.81 -3.36
N SER A 32 -6.50 -18.10 -3.13
CA SER A 32 -7.31 -19.02 -3.94
C SER A 32 -8.75 -19.22 -3.40
N SER A 33 -9.11 -18.57 -2.30
CA SER A 33 -10.40 -18.76 -1.62
C SER A 33 -11.40 -17.67 -1.96
N ILE A 34 -12.66 -18.07 -2.08
CA ILE A 34 -13.79 -17.16 -2.26
C ILE A 34 -14.70 -17.28 -1.05
N TYR A 35 -15.02 -16.14 -0.43
CA TYR A 35 -15.91 -16.05 0.71
C TYR A 35 -17.17 -15.31 0.30
N VAL A 36 -18.32 -15.93 0.52
CA VAL A 36 -19.63 -15.34 0.27
C VAL A 36 -20.37 -15.20 1.59
N LYS A 37 -20.59 -13.96 2.00
CA LYS A 37 -21.28 -13.64 3.26
C LYS A 37 -22.78 -13.58 3.02
N GLY A 38 -23.50 -14.52 3.61
CA GLY A 38 -24.93 -14.41 3.87
C GLY A 38 -25.22 -13.69 5.19
N ILE A 39 -26.46 -13.78 5.69
CA ILE A 39 -26.84 -13.14 6.94
C ILE A 39 -26.03 -13.72 8.11
N SER A 40 -26.19 -15.01 8.42
CA SER A 40 -25.55 -15.69 9.57
C SER A 40 -24.55 -16.76 9.17
N VAL A 41 -24.16 -16.82 7.90
CA VAL A 41 -23.23 -17.82 7.37
C VAL A 41 -22.26 -17.13 6.41
N ILE A 42 -20.98 -17.46 6.52
CA ILE A 42 -19.98 -17.18 5.49
C ILE A 42 -19.64 -18.51 4.82
N GLN A 43 -19.93 -18.61 3.53
CA GLN A 43 -19.54 -19.76 2.71
C GLN A 43 -18.13 -19.53 2.18
N LYS A 44 -17.19 -20.41 2.48
CA LYS A 44 -15.83 -20.42 1.91
C LYS A 44 -15.76 -21.51 0.84
N PHE A 45 -15.31 -21.15 -0.35
CA PHE A 45 -14.99 -22.07 -1.44
C PHE A 45 -13.47 -22.14 -1.59
N LEU A 46 -12.90 -23.34 -1.48
CA LEU A 46 -11.47 -23.64 -1.64
C LEU A 46 -11.34 -24.88 -2.52
N ASP A 47 -10.77 -24.78 -3.72
CA ASP A 47 -10.46 -25.94 -4.59
C ASP A 47 -11.60 -26.99 -4.61
N GLU A 48 -12.82 -26.54 -4.89
CA GLU A 48 -14.08 -27.33 -4.94
C GLU A 48 -14.67 -27.79 -3.59
N GLN A 49 -14.01 -27.57 -2.45
CA GLN A 49 -14.58 -27.80 -1.12
C GLN A 49 -15.35 -26.58 -0.61
N GLU A 50 -16.57 -26.83 -0.13
CA GLU A 50 -17.42 -25.83 0.51
C GLU A 50 -17.34 -25.97 2.04
N LEU A 51 -16.93 -24.90 2.71
CA LEU A 51 -16.95 -24.79 4.16
C LEU A 51 -17.94 -23.69 4.59
N ASN A 52 -18.91 -24.07 5.43
CA ASN A 52 -19.90 -23.14 5.96
C ASN A 52 -19.54 -22.70 7.37
N LEU A 53 -19.17 -21.44 7.52
CA LEU A 53 -18.85 -20.81 8.80
C LEU A 53 -20.13 -20.18 9.36
N LYS A 54 -20.70 -20.79 10.39
CA LYS A 54 -21.98 -20.40 10.97
C LYS A 54 -21.79 -19.45 12.14
N PHE A 55 -22.64 -18.43 12.20
CA PHE A 55 -22.69 -17.42 13.25
C PHE A 55 -24.09 -17.37 13.88
N PRO A 56 -24.22 -16.86 15.12
CA PRO A 56 -25.52 -16.65 15.75
C PRO A 56 -26.43 -15.77 14.88
N ILE A 57 -27.71 -16.11 14.79
CA ILE A 57 -28.69 -15.42 13.92
C ILE A 57 -28.82 -13.92 14.24
N CYS A 58 -28.63 -13.54 15.50
CA CYS A 58 -28.74 -12.15 15.96
C CYS A 58 -27.42 -11.41 16.09
N ASN A 59 -26.31 -12.17 16.16
CA ASN A 59 -24.98 -11.61 16.29
C ASN A 59 -24.07 -12.13 15.17
N TYR A 60 -24.45 -11.77 13.94
CA TYR A 60 -23.79 -12.22 12.74
C TYR A 60 -22.64 -11.27 12.33
N PRO A 61 -21.82 -11.63 11.34
CA PRO A 61 -20.72 -10.78 10.88
C PRO A 61 -21.23 -9.43 10.37
N LYS A 62 -20.80 -8.33 10.99
CA LYS A 62 -20.96 -6.98 10.43
C LYS A 62 -19.92 -6.75 9.33
N SER A 63 -18.67 -7.03 9.64
CA SER A 63 -17.51 -6.93 8.74
C SER A 63 -16.62 -8.15 8.94
N PHE A 64 -15.92 -8.58 7.89
CA PHE A 64 -14.95 -9.66 7.97
C PHE A 64 -13.84 -9.47 6.94
N ASP A 65 -12.72 -10.15 7.17
CA ASP A 65 -11.64 -10.31 6.20
C ASP A 65 -10.93 -11.65 6.41
N ALA A 66 -10.16 -12.08 5.43
CA ALA A 66 -9.44 -13.35 5.42
C ALA A 66 -7.97 -13.17 5.02
N HIS A 67 -7.08 -13.96 5.63
CA HIS A 67 -5.67 -14.03 5.26
C HIS A 67 -5.12 -15.42 5.54
N GLY A 68 -4.72 -16.14 4.49
CA GLY A 68 -4.40 -17.56 4.60
C GLY A 68 -5.58 -18.37 5.17
N ASN A 69 -5.34 -19.07 6.28
CA ASN A 69 -6.36 -19.87 6.96
C ASN A 69 -7.13 -19.11 8.06
N PHE A 70 -6.79 -17.85 8.28
CA PHE A 70 -7.41 -17.03 9.31
C PHE A 70 -8.61 -16.24 8.75
N LEU A 71 -9.61 -16.07 9.62
CA LEU A 71 -10.76 -15.22 9.39
C LEU A 71 -10.89 -14.26 10.57
N ALA A 72 -10.83 -12.96 10.29
CA ALA A 72 -11.13 -11.93 11.27
C ALA A 72 -12.58 -11.47 11.07
N VAL A 73 -13.37 -11.45 12.13
CA VAL A 73 -14.80 -11.14 12.07
C VAL A 73 -15.15 -10.14 13.16
N LEU A 74 -15.73 -9.02 12.75
CA LEU A 74 -16.40 -8.08 13.63
C LEU A 74 -17.90 -8.38 13.62
N LEU A 75 -18.44 -8.79 14.77
CA LEU A 75 -19.85 -9.16 14.92
C LEU A 75 -20.73 -7.93 15.15
N MET A 76 -22.04 -8.12 14.98
CA MET A 76 -23.04 -7.06 15.12
C MET A 76 -23.05 -6.42 16.51
N ASN A 77 -22.73 -7.14 17.58
CA ASN A 77 -22.63 -6.60 18.94
C ASN A 77 -21.30 -5.86 19.24
N GLY A 78 -20.37 -5.79 18.27
CA GLY A 78 -19.05 -5.19 18.46
C GLY A 78 -17.96 -6.15 18.95
N SER A 79 -18.25 -7.44 19.14
CA SER A 79 -17.22 -8.43 19.42
C SER A 79 -16.36 -8.70 18.18
N LEU A 80 -15.05 -8.53 18.32
CA LEU A 80 -14.04 -8.94 17.36
C LEU A 80 -13.60 -10.37 17.66
N SER A 81 -13.54 -11.22 16.64
CA SER A 81 -13.03 -12.58 16.77
C SER A 81 -12.03 -12.89 15.68
N LEU A 82 -11.02 -13.68 16.04
CA LEU A 82 -10.13 -14.33 15.09
C LEU A 82 -10.40 -15.82 15.11
N MET A 83 -10.59 -16.39 13.94
CA MET A 83 -10.83 -17.80 13.74
C MET A 83 -9.78 -18.39 12.81
N GLU A 84 -9.49 -19.67 12.99
CA GLU A 84 -8.77 -20.50 12.02
C GLU A 84 -9.73 -21.60 11.59
N ASN A 85 -10.14 -21.58 10.32
CA ASN A 85 -11.26 -22.38 9.81
C ASN A 85 -12.54 -22.18 10.67
N THR A 86 -13.00 -23.21 11.37
CA THR A 86 -14.18 -23.15 12.26
C THR A 86 -13.84 -22.88 13.72
N LYS A 87 -12.56 -22.88 14.09
CA LYS A 87 -12.12 -22.74 15.48
C LYS A 87 -11.88 -21.27 15.82
N VAL A 88 -12.57 -20.76 16.82
CA VAL A 88 -12.27 -19.44 17.40
C VAL A 88 -10.96 -19.54 18.18
N LEU A 89 -10.00 -18.70 17.85
CA LEU A 89 -8.71 -18.60 18.54
C LEU A 89 -8.80 -17.65 19.73
N TRP A 90 -9.41 -16.49 19.51
CA TRP A 90 -9.72 -15.51 20.55
C TRP A 90 -10.89 -14.62 20.13
N MET A 91 -11.49 -13.98 21.13
CA MET A 91 -12.58 -13.03 20.98
C MET A 91 -12.37 -11.86 21.95
N LYS A 92 -12.76 -10.66 21.53
CA LYS A 92 -12.62 -9.43 22.32
C LYS A 92 -13.79 -8.49 22.05
N ASP A 93 -14.41 -7.99 23.10
CA ASP A 93 -15.42 -6.95 22.96
C ASP A 93 -14.75 -5.59 22.75
N LEU A 94 -15.11 -4.93 21.66
CA LEU A 94 -14.59 -3.60 21.34
C LEU A 94 -15.49 -2.54 21.94
N GLU A 95 -14.87 -1.51 22.50
CA GLU A 95 -15.59 -0.32 22.92
C GLU A 95 -15.93 0.55 21.71
N PHE A 96 -17.14 1.08 21.67
CA PHE A 96 -17.58 2.06 20.68
C PHE A 96 -18.57 3.04 21.30
N ARG A 97 -18.63 4.22 20.70
CA ARG A 97 -19.48 5.36 21.11
C ARG A 97 -20.68 5.48 20.20
N GLU A 98 -20.48 5.34 18.89
CA GLU A 98 -21.54 5.47 17.90
C GLU A 98 -22.22 4.12 17.70
N GLY A 99 -23.27 3.90 18.49
CA GLY A 99 -24.05 2.67 18.46
C GLY A 99 -25.47 2.88 17.93
N LYS A 100 -26.02 1.85 17.29
CA LYS A 100 -27.46 1.76 17.00
C LYS A 100 -28.04 0.52 17.66
N ILE A 101 -29.27 0.63 18.16
CA ILE A 101 -30.00 -0.54 18.66
C ILE A 101 -30.22 -1.49 17.47
N HIS A 102 -29.82 -2.74 17.65
CA HIS A 102 -30.15 -3.83 16.75
C HIS A 102 -31.05 -4.80 17.50
N GLU A 103 -32.30 -4.87 17.05
CA GLU A 103 -33.30 -5.81 17.55
C GLU A 103 -33.40 -6.98 16.57
N CYS A 104 -33.35 -8.19 17.13
CA CYS A 104 -33.71 -9.41 16.42
C CYS A 104 -34.81 -10.14 17.20
N LEU A 105 -35.28 -11.27 16.67
CA LEU A 105 -36.41 -12.01 17.24
C LEU A 105 -36.22 -12.45 18.72
N TYR A 106 -34.97 -12.67 19.16
CA TYR A 106 -34.66 -13.22 20.49
C TYR A 106 -33.51 -12.51 21.23
N ASP A 107 -33.03 -11.37 20.74
CA ASP A 107 -31.90 -10.63 21.31
C ASP A 107 -31.95 -9.15 20.89
N THR A 108 -31.52 -8.27 21.78
CA THR A 108 -31.40 -6.83 21.53
C THR A 108 -30.08 -6.35 22.08
N HIS A 109 -29.25 -5.79 21.20
CA HIS A 109 -27.94 -5.29 21.56
C HIS A 109 -27.59 -4.01 20.80
N ILE A 110 -26.60 -3.27 21.29
CA ILE A 110 -26.09 -2.09 20.57
C ILE A 110 -25.04 -2.56 19.56
N SER A 111 -25.18 -2.10 18.31
CA SER A 111 -24.26 -2.40 17.23
C SER A 111 -23.44 -1.16 16.86
N PRO A 112 -22.10 -1.27 16.70
CA PRO A 112 -21.31 -0.13 16.25
C PRO A 112 -21.80 0.31 14.88
N ILE A 113 -21.98 1.60 14.68
CA ILE A 113 -22.34 2.18 13.38
C ILE A 113 -21.12 2.06 12.46
N TYR A 114 -19.98 2.55 12.94
CA TYR A 114 -18.69 2.55 12.23
C TYR A 114 -17.83 1.41 12.77
N GLY A 115 -17.73 0.32 12.02
CA GLY A 115 -17.00 -0.87 12.44
C GLY A 115 -16.58 -1.69 11.23
N ASN A 116 -15.29 -1.79 10.99
CA ASN A 116 -14.69 -2.54 9.89
C ASN A 116 -13.46 -3.31 10.35
N VAL A 117 -13.22 -4.47 9.77
CA VAL A 117 -12.02 -5.28 10.02
C VAL A 117 -11.35 -5.65 8.70
N ARG A 118 -10.01 -5.59 8.70
CA ARG A 118 -9.15 -6.03 7.60
C ARG A 118 -7.90 -6.71 8.13
N PHE A 119 -7.27 -7.55 7.33
CA PHE A 119 -5.91 -8.02 7.59
C PHE A 119 -4.89 -7.02 7.05
N PHE A 120 -3.91 -6.67 7.89
CA PHE A 120 -2.77 -5.84 7.53
C PHE A 120 -1.49 -6.69 7.58
N GLY A 121 -1.31 -7.54 6.56
CA GLY A 121 -0.37 -8.66 6.61
C GLY A 121 -0.77 -9.62 7.74
N ASN A 122 0.20 -10.03 8.56
CA ASN A 122 -0.03 -10.94 9.70
C ASN A 122 -0.62 -10.25 10.95
N TYR A 123 -1.46 -9.24 10.76
CA TYR A 123 -2.11 -8.49 11.83
C TYR A 123 -3.58 -8.25 11.50
N VAL A 124 -4.40 -8.11 12.53
CA VAL A 124 -5.81 -7.72 12.40
C VAL A 124 -5.90 -6.21 12.63
N LEU A 125 -6.33 -5.49 11.60
CA LEU A 125 -6.58 -4.06 11.63
C LEU A 125 -8.07 -3.81 11.80
N VAL A 126 -8.43 -2.98 12.78
CA VAL A 126 -9.82 -2.65 13.07
C VAL A 126 -10.00 -1.15 13.03
N GLY A 127 -11.05 -0.71 12.32
CA GLY A 127 -11.57 0.66 12.41
C GLY A 127 -12.87 0.64 13.19
N ILE A 128 -12.93 1.38 14.30
CA ILE A 128 -14.13 1.51 15.12
C ILE A 128 -14.32 2.96 15.57
N ASP A 129 -15.48 3.55 15.27
CA ASP A 129 -15.70 5.00 15.33
C ASP A 129 -14.59 5.76 14.58
N ASP A 130 -13.88 6.65 15.26
CA ASP A 130 -12.73 7.41 14.79
C ASP A 130 -11.38 6.77 15.18
N ARG A 131 -11.36 5.50 15.61
CA ARG A 131 -10.15 4.83 16.10
C ARG A 131 -9.72 3.70 15.19
N VAL A 132 -8.41 3.63 14.95
CA VAL A 132 -7.77 2.48 14.30
C VAL A 132 -6.94 1.73 15.31
N GLU A 133 -7.10 0.42 15.35
CA GLU A 133 -6.42 -0.49 16.28
C GLU A 133 -5.76 -1.63 15.50
N LEU A 134 -4.53 -1.98 15.88
CA LEU A 134 -3.80 -3.10 15.29
C LEU A 134 -3.57 -4.19 16.33
N TYR A 135 -4.02 -5.40 16.03
CA TYR A 135 -3.88 -6.58 16.87
C TYR A 135 -2.98 -7.62 16.19
N SER A 136 -2.15 -8.32 16.95
CA SER A 136 -1.52 -9.56 16.47
C SER A 136 -2.51 -10.70 16.39
N LEU A 137 -2.11 -11.78 15.71
CA LEU A 137 -2.90 -13.01 15.60
C LEU A 137 -3.14 -13.72 16.94
N ASN A 138 -2.43 -13.38 18.01
CA ASN A 138 -2.70 -13.88 19.37
C ASN A 138 -3.62 -12.94 20.19
N GLY A 139 -4.11 -11.84 19.62
CA GLY A 139 -5.04 -10.91 20.27
C GLY A 139 -4.38 -9.79 21.08
N THR A 140 -3.05 -9.64 21.04
CA THR A 140 -2.36 -8.51 21.70
C THR A 140 -2.52 -7.22 20.88
N LEU A 141 -2.92 -6.13 21.54
CA LEU A 141 -2.99 -4.79 20.91
C LEU A 141 -1.58 -4.22 20.76
N PHE A 142 -1.18 -3.89 19.53
CA PHE A 142 0.10 -3.26 19.21
C PHE A 142 0.06 -1.75 19.42
N TRP A 143 -0.91 -1.11 18.78
CA TRP A 143 -1.10 0.33 18.87
C TRP A 143 -2.56 0.70 18.60
N ARG A 144 -2.91 1.92 19.02
CA ARG A 144 -4.17 2.56 18.64
C ARG A 144 -3.94 4.03 18.32
N PHE A 145 -4.64 4.53 17.32
CA PHE A 145 -4.65 5.95 16.97
C PHE A 145 -6.08 6.46 16.80
N LYS A 146 -6.26 7.74 17.06
CA LYS A 146 -7.51 8.46 16.80
C LYS A 146 -7.35 9.30 15.53
N LEU A 147 -8.34 9.24 14.66
CA LEU A 147 -8.42 9.99 13.41
C LEU A 147 -9.38 11.19 13.55
N ASP A 148 -9.34 12.08 12.57
CA ASP A 148 -10.26 13.19 12.46
C ASP A 148 -11.53 12.73 11.71
N GLY A 149 -12.49 12.24 12.49
CA GLY A 149 -13.79 11.76 12.02
C GLY A 149 -13.94 10.24 12.02
N ASN A 150 -15.19 9.80 11.94
CA ASN A 150 -15.54 8.38 11.94
C ASN A 150 -15.08 7.68 10.67
N ILE A 151 -14.62 6.43 10.83
CA ILE A 151 -14.10 5.58 9.77
C ILE A 151 -15.27 4.95 9.03
N THR A 152 -15.53 5.43 7.82
CA THR A 152 -16.61 4.94 6.96
C THR A 152 -16.18 3.73 6.14
N SER A 153 -14.89 3.61 5.82
CA SER A 153 -14.33 2.47 5.11
C SER A 153 -12.89 2.19 5.57
N LEU A 154 -12.50 0.92 5.51
CA LEU A 154 -11.15 0.46 5.83
C LEU A 154 -10.71 -0.54 4.76
N GLU A 155 -9.57 -0.27 4.14
CA GLU A 155 -8.94 -1.20 3.19
C GLU A 155 -7.49 -1.45 3.58
N ALA A 156 -6.99 -2.67 3.37
CA ALA A 156 -5.63 -3.02 3.73
C ALA A 156 -5.00 -4.03 2.77
N SER A 157 -3.68 -3.96 2.72
CA SER A 157 -2.77 -4.91 2.07
C SER A 157 -1.69 -5.31 3.08
N ASP A 158 -0.63 -6.00 2.66
CA ASP A 158 0.44 -6.42 3.58
C ASP A 158 1.32 -5.28 4.12
N LEU A 159 1.41 -4.17 3.37
CA LEU A 159 2.37 -3.09 3.63
C LEU A 159 1.72 -1.71 3.79
N LEU A 160 0.50 -1.51 3.27
CA LEU A 160 -0.25 -0.28 3.38
C LEU A 160 -1.72 -0.55 3.73
N ALA A 161 -2.27 0.27 4.61
CA ALA A 161 -3.69 0.35 4.90
C ALA A 161 -4.23 1.77 4.67
N LEU A 162 -5.51 1.86 4.35
CA LEU A 162 -6.26 3.08 4.10
C LEU A 162 -7.46 3.13 5.06
N ALA A 163 -7.53 4.17 5.89
CA ALA A 163 -8.73 4.47 6.68
C ALA A 163 -9.41 5.70 6.09
N VAL A 164 -10.69 5.56 5.71
CA VAL A 164 -11.47 6.62 5.06
C VAL A 164 -12.41 7.23 6.09
N THR A 165 -12.38 8.55 6.20
CA THR A 165 -13.39 9.36 6.90
C THR A 165 -14.14 10.21 5.88
N PRO A 166 -15.23 10.94 6.26
CA PRO A 166 -16.01 11.71 5.30
C PRO A 166 -15.20 12.70 4.44
N ASN A 167 -14.07 13.20 4.94
CA ASN A 167 -13.28 14.25 4.30
C ASN A 167 -11.81 13.88 4.04
N LYS A 168 -11.34 12.72 4.50
CA LYS A 168 -9.92 12.35 4.45
C LYS A 168 -9.72 10.87 4.21
N VAL A 169 -8.63 10.53 3.54
CA VAL A 169 -8.04 9.19 3.54
C VAL A 169 -6.73 9.24 4.30
N TYR A 170 -6.58 8.37 5.28
CA TYR A 170 -5.35 8.19 6.04
C TYR A 170 -4.57 7.01 5.49
N PHE A 171 -3.28 7.23 5.24
CA PHE A 171 -2.34 6.19 4.82
C PHE A 171 -1.64 5.66 6.06
N ILE A 172 -1.69 4.35 6.27
CA ILE A 172 -1.24 3.71 7.51
C ILE A 172 -0.23 2.62 7.18
N SER A 173 0.92 2.68 7.84
CA SER A 173 1.94 1.63 7.87
C SER A 173 1.85 0.85 9.18
N LYS A 174 2.61 -0.25 9.30
CA LYS A 174 2.74 -0.99 10.56
C LYS A 174 3.30 -0.13 11.71
N ASN A 175 4.02 0.94 11.37
CA ASN A 175 4.61 1.88 12.33
C ASN A 175 3.70 3.08 12.64
N GLY A 176 2.50 3.13 12.07
CA GLY A 176 1.53 4.21 12.27
C GLY A 176 1.21 5.00 11.01
N ILE A 177 0.62 6.19 11.21
CA ILE A 177 0.08 7.04 10.14
C ILE A 177 1.23 7.66 9.34
N LEU A 178 1.22 7.44 8.02
CA LEU A 178 2.17 8.03 7.06
C LEU A 178 1.75 9.44 6.63
N GLY A 179 0.45 9.70 6.59
CA GLY A 179 -0.10 10.98 6.16
C GLY A 179 -1.60 10.88 5.85
N SER A 180 -2.16 11.94 5.27
CA SER A 180 -3.56 11.96 4.84
C SER A 180 -3.76 12.74 3.55
N TYR A 181 -4.82 12.41 2.83
CA TYR A 181 -5.26 13.08 1.60
C TYR A 181 -6.69 13.57 1.79
N THR A 182 -6.90 14.90 1.69
CA THR A 182 -8.21 15.53 1.90
C THR A 182 -9.03 15.49 0.63
N THR A 183 -10.13 14.73 0.65
CA THR A 183 -11.08 14.61 -0.46
C THR A 183 -12.37 13.94 0.03
N ASN A 184 -13.46 14.09 -0.72
CA ASN A 184 -14.72 13.39 -0.47
C ASN A 184 -14.75 12.07 -1.25
N VAL A 185 -14.22 11.03 -0.61
CA VAL A 185 -13.99 9.74 -1.23
C VAL A 185 -15.27 8.95 -1.46
N LYS A 186 -15.35 8.35 -2.65
CA LYS A 186 -16.40 7.38 -3.00
C LYS A 186 -15.89 5.95 -2.87
N HIS A 187 -14.70 5.68 -3.38
CA HIS A 187 -14.11 4.34 -3.34
C HIS A 187 -12.61 4.42 -3.11
N VAL A 188 -12.07 3.41 -2.43
CA VAL A 188 -10.63 3.18 -2.29
C VAL A 188 -10.30 1.74 -2.58
N ALA A 189 -9.09 1.50 -3.08
CA ALA A 189 -8.49 0.18 -3.17
C ALA A 189 -7.00 0.29 -2.83
N VAL A 190 -6.44 -0.78 -2.27
CA VAL A 190 -5.02 -0.86 -1.93
C VAL A 190 -4.45 -2.20 -2.33
N PHE A 191 -3.24 -2.19 -2.88
CA PHE A 191 -2.48 -3.39 -3.21
C PHE A 191 -0.99 -3.14 -2.99
N GLY A 192 -0.38 -3.88 -2.06
CA GLY A 192 1.01 -3.70 -1.66
C GLY A 192 1.28 -2.30 -1.09
N LEU A 193 1.98 -1.44 -1.84
CA LEU A 193 2.26 -0.06 -1.47
C LEU A 193 1.53 0.94 -2.37
N ASP A 194 0.63 0.45 -3.22
CA ASP A 194 -0.10 1.24 -4.20
C ASP A 194 -1.55 1.41 -3.74
N ALA A 195 -2.07 2.62 -3.90
CA ALA A 195 -3.44 3.00 -3.52
C ALA A 195 -4.14 3.67 -4.69
N VAL A 196 -5.42 3.35 -4.87
CA VAL A 196 -6.32 4.01 -5.81
C VAL A 196 -7.42 4.67 -5.00
N ILE A 197 -7.63 5.96 -5.22
CA ILE A 197 -8.69 6.74 -4.57
C ILE A 197 -9.57 7.34 -5.66
N ALA A 198 -10.86 7.04 -5.63
CA ALA A 198 -11.84 7.63 -6.52
C ALA A 198 -12.78 8.56 -5.74
N ASP A 199 -12.93 9.78 -6.24
CA ASP A 199 -13.85 10.80 -5.73
C ASP A 199 -14.72 11.36 -6.86
N SER A 200 -15.46 12.44 -6.60
CA SER A 200 -16.32 13.07 -7.61
C SER A 200 -15.55 13.83 -8.69
N GLN A 201 -14.27 14.14 -8.47
CA GLN A 201 -13.41 14.90 -9.38
C GLN A 201 -12.55 13.99 -10.25
N GLY A 202 -12.23 12.77 -9.79
CA GLY A 202 -11.53 11.80 -10.60
C GLY A 202 -10.97 10.60 -9.82
N ILE A 203 -9.94 9.98 -10.41
CA ILE A 203 -9.25 8.82 -9.86
C ILE A 203 -7.78 9.19 -9.66
N SER A 204 -7.30 9.07 -8.42
CA SER A 204 -5.92 9.30 -8.02
C SER A 204 -5.20 7.98 -7.80
N PHE A 205 -4.01 7.85 -8.39
CA PHE A 205 -3.10 6.71 -8.18
C PHE A 205 -1.92 7.17 -7.32
N LEU A 206 -1.76 6.56 -6.15
CA LEU A 206 -0.68 6.87 -5.20
C LEU A 206 0.20 5.64 -5.01
N THR A 207 1.50 5.85 -4.84
CA THR A 207 2.45 4.78 -4.52
C THR A 207 3.40 5.23 -3.41
N PHE A 208 3.60 4.36 -2.44
CA PHE A 208 4.47 4.56 -1.27
C PHE A 208 5.75 3.72 -1.35
N LYS A 209 6.06 3.19 -2.54
CA LYS A 209 7.33 2.49 -2.78
C LYS A 209 8.49 3.46 -2.54
N PRO A 210 9.55 3.06 -1.82
CA PRO A 210 10.72 3.92 -1.62
C PRO A 210 11.42 4.24 -2.94
N PHE A 211 11.39 3.31 -3.89
CA PHE A 211 11.93 3.49 -5.23
C PHE A 211 10.82 3.33 -6.26
N VAL A 212 10.69 4.30 -7.16
CA VAL A 212 9.82 4.21 -8.34
C VAL A 212 10.73 4.17 -9.55
N THR A 213 10.84 3.01 -10.19
CA THR A 213 11.77 2.80 -11.29
C THR A 213 11.05 2.28 -12.53
N VAL A 214 11.65 2.49 -13.71
CA VAL A 214 11.18 1.88 -14.97
C VAL A 214 11.86 0.52 -15.22
N THR A 215 12.95 0.20 -14.52
CA THR A 215 13.66 -1.08 -14.66
C THR A 215 14.03 -1.73 -13.34
N GLU A 216 14.06 -3.06 -13.39
CA GLU A 216 14.60 -3.91 -12.33
C GLU A 216 16.08 -3.64 -12.05
N ILE A 217 16.85 -3.20 -13.06
CA ILE A 217 18.27 -2.84 -12.89
C ILE A 217 18.41 -1.63 -11.98
N ASP A 218 17.65 -0.56 -12.23
CA ASP A 218 17.70 0.65 -11.40
C ASP A 218 17.22 0.37 -9.97
N GLU A 219 16.18 -0.46 -9.82
CA GLU A 219 15.70 -0.89 -8.51
C GLU A 219 16.75 -1.70 -7.76
N SER A 220 17.41 -2.66 -8.44
CA SER A 220 18.48 -3.47 -7.85
C SER A 220 19.65 -2.61 -7.39
N ILE A 221 20.04 -1.59 -8.15
CA ILE A 221 21.12 -0.66 -7.77
C ILE A 221 20.71 0.15 -6.56
N ALA A 222 19.47 0.64 -6.52
CA ALA A 222 18.96 1.36 -5.36
C ALA A 222 18.98 0.49 -4.10
N ARG A 223 18.49 -0.74 -4.20
CA ARG A 223 18.50 -1.70 -3.09
C ARG A 223 19.91 -2.07 -2.65
N GLU A 224 20.87 -2.17 -3.58
CA GLU A 224 22.28 -2.38 -3.28
C GLU A 224 22.87 -1.20 -2.48
N VAL A 225 22.67 0.04 -2.95
CA VAL A 225 23.20 1.25 -2.30
C VAL A 225 22.59 1.47 -0.92
N PHE A 226 21.29 1.25 -0.79
CA PHE A 226 20.59 1.41 0.47
C PHE A 226 20.67 0.17 1.36
N SER A 227 21.23 -0.96 0.90
CA SER A 227 21.33 -2.20 1.71
C SER A 227 20.00 -2.62 2.37
N ASN A 228 18.88 -2.46 1.65
CA ASN A 228 17.50 -2.61 2.16
C ASN A 228 17.03 -1.58 3.21
N GLU A 229 17.81 -0.53 3.50
CA GLU A 229 17.34 0.65 4.22
C GLU A 229 16.27 1.36 3.37
N THR A 230 15.24 1.88 4.03
CA THR A 230 14.18 2.65 3.36
C THR A 230 14.55 4.13 3.40
N PRO A 231 14.69 4.83 2.27
CA PRO A 231 14.95 6.27 2.26
C PRO A 231 13.76 7.04 2.86
N ASP A 232 14.05 8.16 3.51
CA ASP A 232 13.05 9.03 4.15
C ASP A 232 12.07 9.67 3.16
N LEU A 233 12.44 9.72 1.88
CA LEU A 233 11.64 10.25 0.79
C LEU A 233 11.63 9.25 -0.37
N GLN A 234 10.53 9.21 -1.12
CA GLN A 234 10.44 8.41 -2.33
C GLN A 234 11.44 8.91 -3.37
N ILE A 235 12.27 8.00 -3.87
CA ILE A 235 13.24 8.24 -4.93
C ILE A 235 12.67 7.70 -6.24
N VAL A 236 12.57 8.54 -7.25
CA VAL A 236 12.13 8.15 -8.58
C VAL A 236 13.37 8.00 -9.46
N LEU A 237 13.66 6.77 -9.88
CA LEU A 237 14.80 6.46 -10.74
C LEU A 237 14.35 6.39 -12.19
N GLY A 238 14.85 7.31 -12.99
CA GLY A 238 14.53 7.40 -14.41
C GLY A 238 15.56 6.71 -15.28
N LYS A 239 15.07 6.16 -16.39
CA LYS A 239 15.88 5.93 -17.60
C LYS A 239 16.13 7.25 -18.31
N ALA A 240 17.07 7.26 -19.25
CA ALA A 240 17.34 8.38 -20.15
C ALA A 240 16.07 9.02 -20.81
N ALA A 241 15.01 8.25 -21.04
CA ALA A 241 13.75 8.78 -21.59
C ALA A 241 12.80 9.44 -20.56
N ALA A 242 13.20 9.57 -19.30
CA ALA A 242 12.38 10.11 -18.22
C ALA A 242 12.13 11.62 -18.39
N LYS A 243 10.85 12.00 -18.56
CA LYS A 243 10.41 13.41 -18.74
C LYS A 243 10.17 14.18 -17.43
N PHE A 244 10.61 13.65 -16.30
CA PHE A 244 10.34 14.24 -14.98
C PHE A 244 11.54 14.97 -14.36
N VAL A 245 12.64 15.10 -15.11
CA VAL A 245 13.80 15.93 -14.76
C VAL A 245 14.03 16.97 -15.85
N ASN A 246 14.68 18.07 -15.49
CA ASN A 246 14.98 19.17 -16.42
C ASN A 246 16.24 18.89 -17.26
N ALA A 247 16.39 17.66 -17.74
CA ALA A 247 17.48 17.23 -18.59
C ALA A 247 16.96 16.31 -19.69
N ILE A 248 17.60 16.33 -20.85
CA ILE A 248 17.30 15.45 -21.98
C ILE A 248 18.42 14.42 -22.05
N PHE A 249 18.10 13.13 -21.99
CA PHE A 249 19.12 12.10 -22.15
C PHE A 249 18.91 11.33 -23.45
N THR A 250 20.02 10.88 -24.01
CA THR A 250 20.08 9.85 -25.04
C THR A 250 20.71 8.59 -24.45
N ARG A 251 21.09 7.61 -25.28
CA ARG A 251 21.80 6.42 -24.81
C ARG A 251 23.10 6.77 -24.09
N ASP A 252 23.89 7.69 -24.66
CA ASP A 252 25.28 7.96 -24.23
C ASP A 252 25.48 9.44 -23.81
N THR A 253 24.44 10.28 -23.82
CA THR A 253 24.56 11.72 -23.53
C THR A 253 23.46 12.22 -22.62
N MET A 254 23.76 13.31 -21.91
CA MET A 254 22.80 14.11 -21.16
C MET A 254 22.97 15.57 -21.56
N GLU A 255 21.89 16.24 -21.91
CA GLU A 255 21.81 17.68 -22.11
C GLU A 255 21.14 18.30 -20.88
N PHE A 256 21.84 19.24 -20.24
CA PHE A 256 21.35 19.96 -19.07
C PHE A 256 21.84 21.41 -19.13
N ASN A 257 20.92 22.36 -18.99
CA ASN A 257 21.19 23.81 -19.13
C ASN A 257 21.94 24.18 -20.43
N GLY A 258 21.60 23.52 -21.55
CA GLY A 258 22.23 23.76 -22.86
C GLY A 258 23.64 23.20 -23.02
N ILE A 259 24.17 22.47 -22.03
CA ILE A 259 25.47 21.79 -22.08
C ILE A 259 25.25 20.30 -22.32
N ILE A 260 25.99 19.73 -23.29
CA ILE A 260 25.95 18.30 -23.61
C ILE A 260 27.11 17.59 -22.91
N TYR A 261 26.76 16.69 -21.99
CA TYR A 261 27.67 15.80 -21.29
C TYR A 261 27.67 14.42 -21.99
N LYS A 262 28.86 13.93 -22.36
CA LYS A 262 29.02 12.65 -23.09
C LYS A 262 29.61 11.61 -22.17
N SER A 263 28.94 10.47 -22.08
CA SER A 263 29.36 9.35 -21.23
C SER A 263 30.07 8.28 -22.05
N ALA A 264 30.94 7.54 -21.39
CA ALA A 264 31.64 6.39 -21.91
C ALA A 264 31.39 5.20 -20.97
N TRP A 265 30.67 4.19 -21.47
CA TRP A 265 30.29 3.01 -20.70
C TRP A 265 31.46 2.43 -19.90
N LYS A 266 31.23 2.16 -18.60
CA LYS A 266 32.22 1.66 -17.62
C LYS A 266 33.43 2.58 -17.36
N ARG A 267 33.46 3.79 -17.89
CA ARG A 267 34.61 4.69 -17.75
C ARG A 267 34.25 6.05 -17.19
N GLU A 268 33.19 6.66 -17.68
CA GLU A 268 32.76 7.99 -17.29
C GLU A 268 31.27 8.12 -17.53
N ASP A 269 30.50 8.39 -16.48
CA ASP A 269 29.05 8.57 -16.58
C ASP A 269 28.61 9.80 -15.82
N TYR A 270 27.54 10.42 -16.32
CA TYR A 270 26.91 11.56 -15.67
C TYR A 270 25.54 11.20 -15.14
N CYS A 271 25.12 11.89 -14.09
CA CYS A 271 23.78 11.76 -13.55
C CYS A 271 23.31 13.07 -12.92
N LEU A 272 21.99 13.19 -12.82
CA LEU A 272 21.31 14.34 -12.23
C LEU A 272 20.46 13.88 -11.06
N ILE A 273 20.61 14.55 -9.93
CA ILE A 273 19.69 14.50 -8.79
C ILE A 273 18.86 15.78 -8.85
N GLN A 274 17.54 15.67 -8.91
CA GLN A 274 16.61 16.78 -8.89
C GLN A 274 15.55 16.53 -7.82
N PRO A 275 15.59 17.23 -6.67
CA PRO A 275 14.53 17.18 -5.67
C PRO A 275 13.27 17.90 -6.16
N GLY A 276 12.09 17.38 -5.83
CA GLY A 276 10.82 18.05 -6.15
C GLY A 276 9.62 17.35 -5.54
N ASN A 277 8.62 18.11 -5.07
CA ASN A 277 7.36 17.60 -4.51
C ASN A 277 7.53 16.51 -3.42
N GLY A 278 8.54 16.67 -2.54
CA GLY A 278 8.83 15.66 -1.50
C GLY A 278 9.40 14.35 -2.04
N ARG A 279 9.97 14.36 -3.26
CA ARG A 279 10.61 13.20 -3.90
C ARG A 279 12.02 13.57 -4.39
N GLY A 280 12.89 12.57 -4.51
CA GLY A 280 14.18 12.70 -5.16
C GLY A 280 14.14 12.09 -6.54
N PHE A 281 14.22 12.88 -7.61
CA PHE A 281 14.31 12.36 -8.97
C PHE A 281 15.78 12.15 -9.32
N ILE A 282 16.18 10.92 -9.66
CA ILE A 282 17.56 10.58 -9.97
C ILE A 282 17.61 9.91 -11.34
N VAL A 283 18.41 10.44 -12.25
CA VAL A 283 18.55 9.91 -13.61
C VAL A 283 20.03 9.87 -13.98
N GLY A 284 20.51 8.68 -14.34
CA GLY A 284 21.84 8.47 -14.90
C GLY A 284 21.80 8.30 -16.41
N THR A 285 22.88 8.72 -17.06
CA THR A 285 23.18 8.37 -18.47
C THR A 285 23.29 6.86 -18.66
N HIS A 286 23.95 6.20 -17.72
CA HIS A 286 24.05 4.74 -17.60
C HIS A 286 23.87 4.31 -16.14
N ARG A 287 23.83 2.99 -15.91
CA ARG A 287 23.69 2.40 -14.58
C ARG A 287 24.76 2.82 -13.57
N TYR A 288 25.99 3.11 -14.01
CA TYR A 288 27.06 3.57 -13.11
C TYR A 288 26.82 5.02 -12.69
N GLY A 289 26.36 5.87 -13.62
CA GLY A 289 25.85 7.21 -13.29
C GLY A 289 24.70 7.16 -12.28
N THR A 290 23.68 6.31 -12.49
CA THR A 290 22.58 6.14 -11.54
C THR A 290 23.09 5.75 -10.14
N LYS A 291 24.02 4.78 -10.06
CA LYS A 291 24.64 4.34 -8.81
C LYS A 291 25.42 5.47 -8.12
N ALA A 292 26.17 6.28 -8.87
CA ALA A 292 26.92 7.41 -8.33
C ALA A 292 26.00 8.44 -7.69
N CYS A 293 24.91 8.81 -8.37
CA CYS A 293 23.92 9.72 -7.79
C CYS A 293 23.24 9.15 -6.55
N LEU A 294 22.93 7.85 -6.52
CA LEU A 294 22.33 7.21 -5.35
C LEU A 294 23.29 7.21 -4.15
N LEU A 295 24.57 6.87 -4.36
CA LEU A 295 25.60 6.93 -3.31
C LEU A 295 25.74 8.36 -2.75
N TYR A 296 25.82 9.35 -3.64
CA TYR A 296 25.89 10.74 -3.23
C TYR A 296 24.62 11.19 -2.49
N TYR A 297 23.44 10.80 -2.99
CA TYR A 297 22.15 11.14 -2.37
C TYR A 297 22.03 10.56 -0.96
N LYS A 298 22.43 9.30 -0.78
CA LYS A 298 22.38 8.60 0.52
C LYS A 298 23.09 9.42 1.61
N GLU A 299 24.27 9.94 1.29
CA GLU A 299 25.10 10.71 2.22
C GLU A 299 24.68 12.18 2.35
N ARG A 300 24.32 12.85 1.25
CA ARG A 300 24.19 14.32 1.21
C ARG A 300 22.74 14.82 1.19
N LYS A 301 21.78 14.02 0.72
CA LYS A 301 20.35 14.36 0.58
C LYS A 301 20.13 15.80 0.07
N PRO A 302 20.65 16.16 -1.12
CA PRO A 302 20.63 17.54 -1.59
C PRO A 302 19.18 18.04 -1.74
N LYS A 303 18.95 19.31 -1.39
CA LYS A 303 17.63 19.97 -1.50
C LYS A 303 17.43 20.73 -2.82
N LYS A 304 18.45 20.73 -3.69
CA LYS A 304 18.47 21.40 -4.98
C LYS A 304 19.02 20.48 -6.07
N PRO A 305 18.83 20.79 -7.36
CA PRO A 305 19.44 20.05 -8.45
C PRO A 305 20.97 19.98 -8.34
N VAL A 306 21.51 18.76 -8.46
CA VAL A 306 22.95 18.47 -8.46
C VAL A 306 23.28 17.56 -9.63
N LEU A 307 24.23 17.97 -10.46
CA LEU A 307 24.80 17.17 -11.55
C LEU A 307 26.11 16.59 -11.08
N ILE A 308 26.23 15.29 -11.24
CA ILE A 308 27.36 14.50 -10.78
C ILE A 308 28.02 13.82 -11.96
N ARG A 309 29.35 13.74 -11.92
CA ARG A 309 30.18 12.92 -12.78
C ARG A 309 30.82 11.81 -11.96
N TRP A 310 30.76 10.58 -12.44
CA TRP A 310 31.59 9.48 -11.98
C TRP A 310 32.60 9.13 -13.07
N LYS A 311 33.84 8.80 -12.66
CA LYS A 311 34.90 8.35 -13.56
C LYS A 311 35.69 7.20 -12.93
N ASP A 312 35.82 6.09 -13.65
CA ASP A 312 36.59 4.92 -13.22
C ASP A 312 38.11 5.23 -13.28
N LEU A 313 38.68 5.68 -12.17
CA LEU A 313 40.08 6.12 -12.07
C LEU A 313 41.01 4.92 -11.92
N ASN A 314 40.57 3.89 -11.19
CA ASN A 314 41.37 2.69 -10.91
C ASN A 314 41.13 1.54 -11.91
N ARG A 315 40.22 1.72 -12.87
CA ARG A 315 39.87 0.78 -13.96
C ARG A 315 39.24 -0.52 -13.46
N ASN A 316 38.55 -0.49 -12.32
CA ASN A 316 37.89 -1.66 -11.74
C ASN A 316 36.40 -1.76 -12.13
N SER A 317 35.87 -0.76 -12.83
CA SER A 317 34.46 -0.64 -13.24
C SER A 317 33.46 -0.73 -12.08
N LYS A 318 33.83 -0.24 -10.90
CA LYS A 318 32.97 -0.07 -9.74
C LYS A 318 32.78 1.41 -9.47
N VAL A 319 31.63 1.75 -8.91
CA VAL A 319 31.35 3.13 -8.49
C VAL A 319 31.77 3.28 -7.05
N GLU A 320 32.80 4.09 -6.84
CA GLU A 320 33.39 4.41 -5.54
C GLU A 320 33.15 5.88 -5.21
N VAL A 321 32.89 6.21 -3.94
CA VAL A 321 32.46 7.56 -3.54
C VAL A 321 33.56 8.60 -3.83
N GLU A 322 34.81 8.17 -3.76
CA GLU A 322 36.01 8.96 -4.01
C GLU A 322 36.18 9.34 -5.50
N GLU A 323 35.51 8.62 -6.40
CA GLU A 323 35.51 8.85 -7.85
C GLU A 323 34.36 9.75 -8.32
N ILE A 324 33.55 10.26 -7.38
CA ILE A 324 32.36 11.06 -7.64
C ILE A 324 32.69 12.55 -7.51
N GLU A 325 32.39 13.31 -8.56
CA GLU A 325 32.61 14.75 -8.61
C GLU A 325 31.29 15.49 -8.86
N VAL A 326 31.05 16.57 -8.11
CA VAL A 326 29.94 17.48 -8.38
C VAL A 326 30.34 18.45 -9.48
N VAL A 327 29.68 18.35 -10.63
CA VAL A 327 29.97 19.18 -11.82
C VAL A 327 29.07 20.41 -11.88
N PHE A 328 27.86 20.31 -11.34
CA PHE A 328 26.98 21.45 -11.15
C PHE A 328 26.19 21.30 -9.86
N MET A 329 26.04 22.39 -9.13
CA MET A 329 25.15 22.51 -7.99
C MET A 329 24.50 23.89 -8.03
N GLU A 330 23.17 23.92 -7.94
CA GLU A 330 22.46 25.19 -7.93
C GLU A 330 22.69 25.91 -6.59
N ASN A 331 23.45 27.00 -6.60
CA ASN A 331 23.67 27.84 -5.41
C ASN A 331 22.39 28.60 -5.03
N SER A 332 22.20 28.90 -3.75
CA SER A 332 21.20 29.88 -3.31
C SER A 332 21.50 31.24 -3.90
N ARG A 333 20.69 31.67 -4.87
CA ARG A 333 20.17 33.03 -4.77
C ARG A 333 19.14 33.00 -3.65
N GLU A 334 19.52 33.48 -2.47
CA GLU A 334 18.51 33.92 -1.50
C GLU A 334 17.70 35.04 -2.17
N PRO A 335 16.37 35.11 -1.93
CA PRO A 335 15.62 36.33 -2.22
C PRO A 335 16.13 37.52 -1.42
#